data_AF-A0A7X2MFV5-F1
#
_entry.id   AF-A0A7X2MFV5-F1
#
_cell.length_a   1.000
_cell.length_b   1.000
_cell.length_c   1.000
_cell.angle_alpha   90.00
_cell.angle_beta   90.00
_cell.angle_gamma   90.00
#
_symmetry.space_group_name_H-M   'P 1'
#
loop_
_entity.id
_entity.type
_entity.pdbx_description
1 polymer ?
#
loop_
_entity_poly.entity_id
_entity_poly.type
_entity_poly.pdbx_seq_one_letter_code
_entity_poly.pdbx_strand_id
1 'polypeptide(L)'
;MKFNQFAHVKVPFEQKLAELNRIAFLHAGDEDLASNHIYRLFLERAFPNFKTEAAKNHALSNLAATENADILTYLNSSKINARVFYAVGLQLLGFEADLDFDLKDPFSAMDKLNLPYQKEINHRDDVINAWYDLLCTSTKKGQNLLDILANRGYFTQFYQLNLAEPIFFNGKAQPVFDTNKLIHEVVYVESELDTDQDGKRDLLKVIITRPAMTDNGMKVPTIFTASPYYLGTNDASAEKMMHSVDLPIKRKEVKPLSYQDIEYHKPETKLPKKRPVVISTKNAEESWEHLFTYTFNDYMLARGFAVVYSGGVGTLDSDGYRTCGDEAETLGAKDVVEWLNGKRTAFTTKEANKAIPAWWSNGKVAMTGKSYLGTLATATATTGVEGLETIISEAAISSWYDYYREGGLVIAPGGFPGEDADILAEECFSRQKSAGDYNRAKDGFNKFLSTITKDQDRTTGNYNTFWDARNYLKDVGNIKC
;
A
#
# COMPACT_ATOMS: atom_id res chain seq x y z
N MET A 1 -13.90 22.74 -8.74
CA MET A 1 -12.95 21.63 -8.52
C MET A 1 -12.38 21.22 -9.87
N LYS A 2 -11.14 20.76 -9.93
CA LYS A 2 -10.54 20.17 -11.14
C LYS A 2 -10.08 18.74 -10.82
N PHE A 3 -10.36 17.81 -11.71
CA PHE A 3 -9.95 16.41 -11.62
C PHE A 3 -8.72 16.20 -12.51
N ASN A 4 -7.54 16.24 -11.91
CA ASN A 4 -6.29 16.03 -12.64
C ASN A 4 -6.01 14.53 -12.74
N GLN A 5 -5.86 14.01 -13.97
CA GLN A 5 -5.72 12.59 -14.25
C GLN A 5 -4.37 12.31 -14.90
N PHE A 6 -3.38 11.95 -14.09
CA PHE A 6 -2.03 11.63 -14.57
C PHE A 6 -1.85 10.16 -14.97
N ALA A 7 -2.76 9.30 -14.52
CA ALA A 7 -2.66 7.86 -14.74
C ALA A 7 -3.31 7.38 -16.04
N HIS A 8 -4.02 8.24 -16.80
CA HIS A 8 -4.65 7.84 -18.07
C HIS A 8 -3.58 7.66 -19.15
N VAL A 9 -3.45 6.42 -19.66
CA VAL A 9 -2.50 6.11 -20.73
C VAL A 9 -3.21 6.24 -22.07
N LYS A 10 -2.68 7.06 -22.97
CA LYS A 10 -3.19 7.14 -24.34
C LYS A 10 -2.74 5.91 -25.12
N VAL A 11 -3.70 5.17 -25.67
CA VAL A 11 -3.44 3.93 -26.42
C VAL A 11 -4.15 3.96 -27.78
N PRO A 12 -3.62 3.26 -28.81
CA PRO A 12 -4.28 3.15 -30.11
C PRO A 12 -5.64 2.46 -30.03
N PHE A 13 -6.51 2.71 -31.01
CA PHE A 13 -7.88 2.16 -31.03
C PHE A 13 -7.92 0.63 -30.96
N GLU A 14 -7.03 -0.07 -31.67
CA GLU A 14 -6.94 -1.53 -31.64
C GLU A 14 -6.65 -2.07 -30.23
N GLN A 15 -5.82 -1.35 -29.47
CA GLN A 15 -5.56 -1.70 -28.07
C GLN A 15 -6.80 -1.45 -27.20
N LYS A 16 -7.56 -0.38 -27.45
CA LYS A 16 -8.84 -0.13 -26.75
C LYS A 16 -9.83 -1.26 -26.99
N LEU A 17 -9.97 -1.73 -28.23
CA LEU A 17 -10.82 -2.87 -28.57
C LEU A 17 -10.37 -4.14 -27.85
N ALA A 18 -9.08 -4.46 -27.90
CA ALA A 18 -8.52 -5.63 -27.23
C ALA A 18 -8.73 -5.59 -25.70
N GLU A 19 -8.57 -4.42 -25.08
CA GLU A 19 -8.78 -4.26 -23.64
C GLU A 19 -10.26 -4.32 -23.25
N LEU A 20 -11.17 -3.69 -24.00
CA LEU A 20 -12.61 -3.83 -23.79
C LEU A 20 -13.06 -5.29 -23.94
N ASN A 21 -12.49 -6.02 -24.90
CA ASN A 21 -12.75 -7.44 -25.07
C ASN A 21 -12.24 -8.26 -23.87
N ARG A 22 -11.00 -7.99 -23.43
CA ARG A 22 -10.39 -8.68 -22.29
C ARG A 22 -11.19 -8.53 -21.00
N ILE A 23 -11.79 -7.36 -20.77
CA ILE A 23 -12.67 -7.14 -19.60
C ILE A 23 -14.14 -7.51 -19.85
N ALA A 24 -14.46 -8.19 -20.96
CA ALA A 24 -15.82 -8.59 -21.33
C ALA A 24 -16.81 -7.40 -21.48
N PHE A 25 -16.30 -6.19 -21.75
CA PHE A 25 -17.12 -5.04 -22.09
C PHE A 25 -17.49 -5.00 -23.57
N LEU A 26 -16.78 -5.77 -24.40
CA LEU A 26 -17.05 -6.03 -25.82
C LEU A 26 -16.89 -7.52 -26.09
N HIS A 27 -17.85 -8.15 -26.78
CA HIS A 27 -17.73 -9.53 -27.26
C HIS A 27 -17.58 -9.54 -28.77
N ALA A 28 -17.08 -10.65 -29.33
CA ALA A 28 -16.95 -10.80 -30.77
C ALA A 28 -18.31 -10.56 -31.46
N GLY A 29 -18.32 -9.71 -32.49
CA GLY A 29 -19.51 -9.28 -33.22
C GLY A 29 -20.24 -8.07 -32.61
N ASP A 30 -19.94 -7.67 -31.37
CA ASP A 30 -20.49 -6.40 -30.82
C ASP A 30 -19.92 -5.20 -31.59
N GLU A 31 -18.69 -5.31 -32.10
CA GLU A 31 -18.05 -4.32 -32.96
C GLU A 31 -18.79 -4.11 -34.27
N ASP A 32 -19.72 -4.96 -34.70
CA ASP A 32 -20.50 -4.74 -35.92
C ASP A 32 -21.81 -3.97 -35.67
N LEU A 33 -22.13 -3.69 -34.39
CA LEU A 33 -23.34 -2.97 -34.01
C LEU A 33 -23.31 -1.50 -34.47
N ALA A 34 -24.46 -1.00 -34.90
CA ALA A 34 -24.64 0.43 -35.19
C ALA A 34 -24.43 1.29 -33.93
N SER A 35 -24.08 2.58 -34.11
CA SER A 35 -23.70 3.50 -33.03
C SER A 35 -24.68 3.54 -31.84
N ASN A 36 -25.99 3.56 -32.09
CA ASN A 36 -26.99 3.57 -31.01
C ASN A 36 -27.06 2.23 -30.27
N HIS A 37 -26.92 1.10 -30.99
CA HIS A 37 -26.97 -0.23 -30.40
C HIS A 37 -25.74 -0.52 -29.54
N ILE A 38 -24.53 -0.17 -30.01
CA ILE A 38 -23.31 -0.33 -29.20
C ILE A 38 -23.33 0.59 -27.97
N TYR A 39 -23.82 1.82 -28.10
CA TYR A 39 -23.95 2.73 -26.95
C TYR A 39 -24.95 2.20 -25.92
N ARG A 40 -26.11 1.70 -26.36
CA ARG A 40 -27.09 1.05 -25.48
C ARG A 40 -26.50 -0.18 -24.78
N LEU A 41 -25.80 -1.04 -25.51
CA LEU A 41 -25.15 -2.23 -24.95
C LEU A 41 -24.15 -1.86 -23.84
N PHE A 42 -23.35 -0.82 -24.08
CA PHE A 42 -22.41 -0.31 -23.10
C PHE A 42 -23.08 0.28 -21.87
N LEU A 43 -24.16 1.04 -22.05
CA LEU A 43 -24.99 1.51 -20.95
C LEU A 43 -25.53 0.34 -20.12
N GLU A 44 -26.11 -0.68 -20.75
CA GLU A 44 -26.61 -1.88 -20.07
C GLU A 44 -25.52 -2.64 -19.28
N ARG A 45 -24.27 -2.63 -19.77
CA ARG A 45 -23.10 -3.21 -19.09
C ARG A 45 -22.58 -2.35 -17.93
N ALA A 46 -22.84 -1.04 -17.94
CA ALA A 46 -22.53 -0.14 -16.82
C ALA A 46 -23.47 -0.29 -15.59
N PHE A 47 -24.48 -1.15 -15.70
CA PHE A 47 -25.46 -1.46 -14.65
C PHE A 47 -25.48 -2.96 -14.30
N PRO A 48 -24.32 -3.57 -13.93
CA PRO A 48 -24.21 -5.02 -13.70
C PRO A 48 -25.00 -5.52 -12.47
N ASN A 49 -25.36 -4.61 -11.57
CA ASN A 49 -26.21 -4.87 -10.41
C ASN A 49 -27.69 -5.10 -10.80
N PHE A 50 -28.11 -4.63 -11.98
CA PHE A 50 -29.46 -4.87 -12.51
C PHE A 50 -29.46 -6.12 -13.39
N LYS A 51 -30.18 -7.17 -12.96
CA LYS A 51 -30.05 -8.52 -13.53
C LYS A 51 -31.00 -8.82 -14.69
N THR A 52 -32.13 -8.14 -14.77
CA THR A 52 -33.13 -8.35 -15.82
C THR A 52 -33.15 -7.18 -16.80
N GLU A 53 -33.60 -7.42 -18.02
CA GLU A 53 -33.75 -6.37 -19.03
C GLU A 53 -34.68 -5.25 -18.55
N ALA A 54 -35.82 -5.58 -17.94
CA ALA A 54 -36.74 -4.58 -17.40
C ALA A 54 -36.09 -3.69 -16.33
N ALA A 55 -35.28 -4.27 -15.44
CA ALA A 55 -34.60 -3.52 -14.39
C ALA A 55 -33.49 -2.61 -14.97
N LYS A 56 -32.77 -3.09 -16.00
CA LYS A 56 -31.80 -2.28 -16.76
C LYS A 56 -32.50 -1.15 -17.49
N ASN A 57 -33.59 -1.42 -18.21
CA ASN A 57 -34.36 -0.40 -18.92
C ASN A 57 -34.87 0.69 -17.98
N HIS A 58 -35.34 0.32 -16.78
CA HIS A 58 -35.70 1.29 -15.75
C HIS A 58 -34.50 2.13 -15.25
N ALA A 59 -33.33 1.51 -15.05
CA ALA A 59 -32.12 2.25 -14.70
C ALA A 59 -31.71 3.23 -15.81
N LEU A 60 -31.81 2.81 -17.07
CA LEU A 60 -31.49 3.64 -18.23
C LEU A 60 -32.51 4.76 -18.46
N SER A 61 -33.81 4.53 -18.19
CA SER A 61 -34.82 5.60 -18.29
C SER A 61 -34.60 6.72 -17.27
N ASN A 62 -33.79 6.50 -16.23
CA ASN A 62 -33.41 7.54 -15.27
C ASN A 62 -32.20 8.38 -15.73
N LEU A 63 -31.62 8.09 -16.90
CA LEU A 63 -30.54 8.89 -17.49
C LEU A 63 -31.11 9.84 -18.54
N ALA A 64 -30.93 11.14 -18.33
CA ALA A 64 -31.40 12.16 -19.26
C ALA A 64 -30.44 12.31 -20.45
N ALA A 65 -30.95 12.23 -21.68
CA ALA A 65 -30.20 12.58 -22.89
C ALA A 65 -30.36 14.07 -23.26
N THR A 66 -31.54 14.61 -22.97
CA THR A 66 -31.92 16.01 -23.14
C THR A 66 -32.88 16.41 -22.02
N GLU A 67 -33.25 17.68 -21.94
CA GLU A 67 -34.27 18.17 -20.99
C GLU A 67 -35.64 17.48 -21.15
N ASN A 68 -35.94 16.94 -22.34
CA ASN A 68 -37.26 16.42 -22.69
C ASN A 68 -37.27 14.92 -23.01
N ALA A 69 -36.13 14.23 -22.88
CA ALA A 69 -36.03 12.82 -23.23
C ALA A 69 -34.96 12.10 -22.42
N ASP A 70 -35.32 10.94 -21.87
CA ASP A 70 -34.37 9.95 -21.38
C ASP A 70 -33.56 9.32 -22.53
N ILE A 71 -32.51 8.57 -22.17
CA ILE A 71 -31.61 7.99 -23.17
C ILE A 71 -32.25 6.89 -24.02
N LEU A 72 -33.19 6.10 -23.49
CA LEU A 72 -33.87 5.07 -24.29
C LEU A 72 -34.77 5.71 -25.34
N THR A 73 -35.55 6.71 -24.95
CA THR A 73 -36.41 7.50 -25.83
C THR A 73 -35.58 8.21 -26.91
N TYR A 74 -34.44 8.78 -26.54
CA TYR A 74 -33.55 9.45 -27.48
C TYR A 74 -32.97 8.48 -28.52
N LEU A 75 -32.45 7.32 -28.10
CA LEU A 75 -31.79 6.36 -29.01
C LEU A 75 -32.76 5.71 -30.01
N ASN A 76 -34.07 5.72 -29.75
CA ASN A 76 -35.09 5.25 -30.69
C ASN A 76 -35.41 6.25 -31.81
N SER A 77 -35.14 7.54 -31.60
CA SER A 77 -35.56 8.62 -32.51
C SER A 77 -34.40 9.41 -33.11
N SER A 78 -33.23 9.36 -32.49
CA SER A 78 -32.08 10.20 -32.82
C SER A 78 -30.78 9.42 -32.76
N LYS A 79 -29.80 9.80 -33.59
CA LYS A 79 -28.45 9.23 -33.55
C LYS A 79 -27.69 9.80 -32.35
N ILE A 80 -26.92 8.94 -31.67
CA ILE A 80 -25.99 9.37 -30.61
C ILE A 80 -24.96 10.36 -31.17
N ASN A 81 -24.68 11.41 -30.41
CA ASN A 81 -23.68 12.43 -30.71
C ASN A 81 -22.90 12.79 -29.45
N ALA A 82 -21.83 13.58 -29.58
CA ALA A 82 -20.94 13.91 -28.47
C ALA A 82 -21.68 14.61 -27.31
N ARG A 83 -22.56 15.58 -27.59
CA ARG A 83 -23.32 16.28 -26.54
C ARG A 83 -24.11 15.30 -25.68
N VAL A 84 -24.93 14.45 -26.31
CA VAL A 84 -25.77 13.48 -25.56
C VAL A 84 -24.91 12.44 -24.86
N PHE A 85 -23.87 11.94 -25.52
CA PHE A 85 -22.94 10.97 -24.93
C PHE A 85 -22.35 11.50 -23.62
N TYR A 86 -21.85 12.74 -23.61
CA TYR A 86 -21.20 13.31 -22.44
C TYR A 86 -22.18 13.87 -21.40
N ALA A 87 -23.39 14.28 -21.79
CA ALA A 87 -24.46 14.58 -20.85
C ALA A 87 -24.83 13.34 -20.01
N VAL A 88 -24.97 12.17 -20.66
CA VAL A 88 -25.16 10.89 -19.96
C VAL A 88 -23.89 10.46 -19.25
N GLY A 89 -22.71 10.67 -19.85
CA GLY A 89 -21.41 10.37 -19.26
C GLY A 89 -21.20 11.08 -17.91
N LEU A 90 -21.52 12.37 -17.81
CA LEU A 90 -21.45 13.12 -16.55
C LEU A 90 -22.37 12.53 -15.46
N GLN A 91 -23.58 12.07 -15.83
CA GLN A 91 -24.47 11.36 -14.89
C GLN A 91 -23.87 10.03 -14.42
N LEU A 92 -23.26 9.25 -15.32
CA LEU A 92 -22.55 8.01 -14.95
C LEU A 92 -21.36 8.27 -14.03
N LEU A 93 -20.67 9.40 -14.23
CA LEU A 93 -19.58 9.90 -13.38
C LEU A 93 -20.08 10.50 -12.06
N GLY A 94 -21.40 10.53 -11.82
CA GLY A 94 -22.03 10.97 -10.58
C GLY A 94 -22.20 12.48 -10.45
N PHE A 95 -22.03 13.24 -11.54
CA PHE A 95 -22.39 14.65 -11.60
C PHE A 95 -23.89 14.80 -11.83
N GLU A 96 -24.49 15.78 -11.19
CA GLU A 96 -25.93 16.02 -11.16
C GLU A 96 -26.28 17.11 -12.19
N ALA A 97 -27.25 16.82 -13.07
CA ALA A 97 -27.77 17.83 -14.00
C ALA A 97 -28.42 18.99 -13.22
N ASP A 98 -28.40 20.19 -13.80
CA ASP A 98 -28.86 21.48 -13.22
C ASP A 98 -28.04 22.00 -12.03
N LEU A 99 -27.32 21.12 -11.32
CA LEU A 99 -26.42 21.49 -10.23
C LEU A 99 -24.97 21.60 -10.69
N ASP A 100 -24.43 20.53 -11.29
CA ASP A 100 -23.03 20.43 -11.69
C ASP A 100 -22.81 20.76 -13.17
N PHE A 101 -23.80 20.49 -14.03
CA PHE A 101 -23.72 20.72 -15.47
C PHE A 101 -25.09 20.93 -16.14
N ASP A 102 -25.10 21.54 -17.33
CA ASP A 102 -26.27 21.72 -18.18
C ASP A 102 -26.31 20.61 -19.25
N LEU A 103 -27.46 19.95 -19.44
CA LEU A 103 -27.66 18.93 -20.47
C LEU A 103 -27.44 19.47 -21.90
N LYS A 104 -27.61 20.77 -22.13
CA LYS A 104 -27.37 21.46 -23.40
C LYS A 104 -25.88 21.68 -23.67
N ASP A 105 -25.06 21.82 -22.63
CA ASP A 105 -23.64 22.11 -22.73
C ASP A 105 -22.83 21.36 -21.65
N PRO A 106 -22.69 20.03 -21.78
CA PRO A 106 -21.85 19.24 -20.88
C PRO A 106 -20.37 19.62 -21.00
N PHE A 107 -19.93 20.15 -22.14
CA PHE A 107 -18.52 20.45 -22.41
C PHE A 107 -17.99 21.58 -21.53
N SER A 108 -18.78 22.63 -21.29
CA SER A 108 -18.41 23.69 -20.35
C SER A 108 -18.11 23.16 -18.94
N ALA A 109 -18.90 22.19 -18.47
CA ALA A 109 -18.65 21.53 -17.19
C ALA A 109 -17.38 20.67 -17.26
N MET A 110 -17.21 19.88 -18.33
CA MET A 110 -16.02 19.04 -18.49
C MET A 110 -14.72 19.86 -18.56
N ASP A 111 -14.70 20.98 -19.28
CA ASP A 111 -13.57 21.92 -19.32
C ASP A 111 -13.27 22.50 -17.93
N LYS A 112 -14.31 22.97 -17.21
CA LYS A 112 -14.19 23.52 -15.86
C LYS A 112 -13.66 22.48 -14.85
N LEU A 113 -14.13 21.25 -14.98
CA LEU A 113 -13.77 20.11 -14.13
C LEU A 113 -12.48 19.42 -14.58
N ASN A 114 -11.90 19.79 -15.73
CA ASN A 114 -10.72 19.16 -16.33
C ASN A 114 -10.94 17.66 -16.65
N LEU A 115 -12.11 17.30 -17.17
CA LEU A 115 -12.45 15.95 -17.61
C LEU A 115 -12.24 15.79 -19.12
N PRO A 116 -11.63 14.69 -19.59
CA PRO A 116 -11.39 14.46 -21.01
C PRO A 116 -12.69 14.15 -21.75
N TYR A 117 -12.84 14.69 -22.96
CA TYR A 117 -13.92 14.34 -23.89
C TYR A 117 -13.46 14.44 -25.35
N GLN A 118 -14.24 13.81 -26.22
CA GLN A 118 -14.13 13.91 -27.67
C GLN A 118 -15.19 14.89 -28.18
N LYS A 119 -14.78 15.81 -29.06
CA LYS A 119 -15.67 16.86 -29.57
C LYS A 119 -16.75 16.33 -30.50
N GLU A 120 -16.48 15.21 -31.16
CA GLU A 120 -17.36 14.62 -32.16
C GLU A 120 -17.53 13.12 -31.90
N ILE A 121 -18.76 12.64 -32.11
CA ILE A 121 -19.11 11.22 -32.14
C ILE A 121 -20.05 11.05 -33.31
N ASN A 122 -19.51 10.58 -34.43
CA ASN A 122 -20.21 10.48 -35.71
C ASN A 122 -20.39 9.04 -36.14
N HIS A 123 -19.48 8.15 -35.73
CA HIS A 123 -19.45 6.75 -36.12
C HIS A 123 -19.37 5.83 -34.90
N ARG A 124 -19.59 4.54 -35.13
CA ARG A 124 -19.50 3.50 -34.11
C ARG A 124 -18.15 3.53 -33.39
N ASP A 125 -17.05 3.67 -34.12
CA ASP A 125 -15.71 3.65 -33.54
C ASP A 125 -15.47 4.84 -32.63
N ASP A 126 -16.09 6.00 -32.89
CA ASP A 126 -16.05 7.15 -31.99
C ASP A 126 -16.77 6.84 -30.67
N VAL A 127 -17.91 6.14 -30.72
CA VAL A 127 -18.63 5.69 -29.51
C VAL A 127 -17.76 4.76 -28.69
N ILE A 128 -17.10 3.79 -29.33
CA ILE A 128 -16.21 2.84 -28.65
C ILE A 128 -15.00 3.56 -28.04
N ASN A 129 -14.38 4.45 -28.80
CA ASN A 129 -13.26 5.26 -28.34
C ASN A 129 -13.63 6.11 -27.13
N ALA A 130 -14.75 6.84 -27.22
CA ALA A 130 -15.23 7.73 -26.17
C ALA A 130 -15.63 6.94 -24.92
N TRP A 131 -16.22 5.75 -25.08
CA TRP A 131 -16.60 4.89 -23.96
C TRP A 131 -15.39 4.32 -23.22
N TYR A 132 -14.36 3.85 -23.95
CA TYR A 132 -13.10 3.43 -23.34
C TYR A 132 -12.51 4.54 -22.48
N ASP A 133 -12.44 5.77 -22.99
CA ASP A 133 -11.90 6.91 -22.24
C ASP A 133 -12.79 7.26 -21.04
N LEU A 134 -14.12 7.14 -21.18
CA LEU A 134 -15.07 7.38 -20.11
C LEU A 134 -14.90 6.36 -18.96
N LEU A 135 -14.62 5.09 -19.25
CA LEU A 135 -14.30 4.07 -18.23
C LEU A 135 -13.06 4.47 -17.40
N CYS A 136 -12.08 5.12 -18.03
CA CYS A 136 -10.90 5.64 -17.36
C CYS A 136 -11.09 6.99 -16.67
N THR A 137 -12.23 7.67 -16.86
CA THR A 137 -12.43 9.05 -16.41
C THR A 137 -12.82 9.12 -14.93
N SER A 138 -12.20 10.03 -14.19
CA SER A 138 -12.54 10.36 -12.80
C SER A 138 -13.98 10.79 -12.63
N THR A 139 -14.63 10.20 -11.63
CA THR A 139 -15.97 10.52 -11.15
C THR A 139 -15.95 11.69 -10.17
N LYS A 140 -17.13 12.22 -9.81
CA LYS A 140 -17.31 13.24 -8.75
C LYS A 140 -16.67 12.83 -7.41
N LYS A 141 -16.49 11.52 -7.17
CA LYS A 141 -15.90 10.94 -5.96
C LYS A 141 -14.41 10.60 -6.07
N GLY A 142 -13.76 10.91 -7.19
CA GLY A 142 -12.30 10.76 -7.38
C GLY A 142 -11.83 9.42 -7.98
N GLN A 143 -12.60 8.34 -7.85
CA GLN A 143 -12.34 7.07 -8.55
C GLN A 143 -12.69 7.17 -10.04
N ASN A 144 -12.10 6.34 -10.90
CA ASN A 144 -12.55 6.25 -12.30
C ASN A 144 -13.89 5.51 -12.42
N LEU A 145 -14.59 5.66 -13.55
CA LEU A 145 -15.88 4.99 -13.77
C LEU A 145 -15.77 3.46 -13.69
N LEU A 146 -14.69 2.85 -14.20
CA LEU A 146 -14.51 1.40 -14.16
C LEU A 146 -14.44 0.86 -12.72
N ASP A 147 -13.81 1.59 -11.79
CA ASP A 147 -13.80 1.26 -10.36
C ASP A 147 -15.19 1.40 -9.74
N ILE A 148 -16.01 2.36 -10.18
CA ILE A 148 -17.43 2.43 -9.79
C ILE A 148 -18.20 1.20 -10.30
N LEU A 149 -17.92 0.73 -11.51
CA LEU A 149 -18.53 -0.49 -12.05
C LEU A 149 -18.06 -1.73 -11.29
N ALA A 150 -16.80 -1.78 -10.87
CA ALA A 150 -16.28 -2.83 -9.99
C ALA A 150 -17.09 -2.91 -8.69
N ASN A 151 -17.36 -1.78 -8.04
CA ASN A 151 -18.18 -1.70 -6.83
C ASN A 151 -19.63 -2.14 -7.07
N ARG A 152 -20.16 -2.01 -8.29
CA ARG A 152 -21.48 -2.54 -8.69
C ARG A 152 -21.45 -4.04 -9.02
N GLY A 153 -20.29 -4.68 -8.91
CA GLY A 153 -20.09 -6.10 -9.14
C GLY A 153 -19.71 -6.46 -10.57
N TYR A 154 -19.29 -5.51 -11.41
CA TYR A 154 -18.93 -5.81 -12.82
C TYR A 154 -17.92 -6.94 -12.95
N PHE A 155 -16.86 -6.92 -12.13
CA PHE A 155 -15.78 -7.92 -12.23
C PHE A 155 -16.07 -9.24 -11.51
N THR A 156 -17.19 -9.37 -10.81
CA THR A 156 -17.56 -10.64 -10.13
C THR A 156 -17.74 -11.81 -11.09
N GLN A 157 -18.03 -11.52 -12.36
CA GLN A 157 -18.09 -12.52 -13.42
C GLN A 157 -16.75 -13.26 -13.66
N PHE A 158 -15.63 -12.65 -13.24
CA PHE A 158 -14.30 -13.25 -13.38
C PHE A 158 -13.89 -14.12 -12.19
N TYR A 159 -14.60 -14.05 -11.05
CA TYR A 159 -14.17 -14.69 -9.80
C TYR A 159 -14.13 -16.23 -9.86
N GLN A 160 -14.91 -16.84 -10.76
CA GLN A 160 -14.93 -18.28 -10.96
C GLN A 160 -13.93 -18.75 -12.02
N LEU A 161 -13.24 -17.82 -12.69
CA LEU A 161 -12.26 -18.16 -13.71
C LEU A 161 -10.93 -18.48 -13.05
N ASN A 162 -10.31 -19.58 -13.48
CA ASN A 162 -8.94 -19.89 -13.12
C ASN A 162 -8.00 -19.08 -14.00
N LEU A 163 -7.75 -17.83 -13.61
CA LEU A 163 -6.89 -16.92 -14.37
C LEU A 163 -5.43 -17.39 -14.28
N ALA A 164 -4.71 -17.34 -15.40
CA ALA A 164 -3.26 -17.59 -15.41
C ALA A 164 -2.47 -16.34 -14.96
N GLU A 165 -3.03 -15.16 -15.17
CA GLU A 165 -2.45 -13.86 -14.85
C GLU A 165 -3.55 -12.83 -14.51
N PRO A 166 -3.23 -11.73 -13.80
CA PRO A 166 -4.17 -10.64 -13.56
C PRO A 166 -4.67 -10.01 -14.86
N ILE A 167 -5.91 -9.53 -14.86
CA ILE A 167 -6.46 -8.78 -15.99
C ILE A 167 -6.06 -7.31 -15.88
N PHE A 168 -5.54 -6.74 -16.97
CA PHE A 168 -5.17 -5.33 -17.04
C PHE A 168 -6.09 -4.54 -18.00
N PHE A 169 -6.41 -3.31 -17.61
CA PHE A 169 -7.11 -2.32 -18.43
C PHE A 169 -6.42 -0.96 -18.27
N ASN A 170 -6.11 -0.30 -19.38
CA ASN A 170 -5.33 0.95 -19.44
C ASN A 170 -4.03 0.88 -18.61
N GLY A 171 -3.34 -0.26 -18.68
CA GLY A 171 -2.10 -0.52 -17.93
C GLY A 171 -2.27 -0.77 -16.43
N LYS A 172 -3.50 -0.97 -15.92
CA LYS A 172 -3.78 -1.14 -14.48
C LYS A 172 -4.43 -2.47 -14.20
N ALA A 173 -4.01 -3.15 -13.14
CA ALA A 173 -4.63 -4.41 -12.71
C ALA A 173 -6.08 -4.17 -12.26
N GLN A 174 -6.97 -5.09 -12.63
CA GLN A 174 -8.41 -4.99 -12.39
C GLN A 174 -8.85 -5.89 -11.23
N PRO A 175 -9.95 -5.55 -10.52
CA PRO A 175 -10.35 -6.25 -9.31
C PRO A 175 -11.09 -7.56 -9.63
N VAL A 176 -10.35 -8.55 -10.15
CA VAL A 176 -10.87 -9.85 -10.63
C VAL A 176 -10.67 -11.00 -9.63
N PHE A 177 -10.21 -10.68 -8.42
CA PHE A 177 -9.96 -11.65 -7.35
C PHE A 177 -11.05 -11.57 -6.28
N ASP A 178 -11.61 -12.73 -5.89
CA ASP A 178 -12.67 -12.81 -4.88
C ASP A 178 -12.14 -12.50 -3.47
N THR A 179 -12.39 -11.27 -3.02
CA THR A 179 -11.93 -10.80 -1.71
C THR A 179 -12.64 -11.48 -0.54
N ASN A 180 -13.74 -12.21 -0.76
CA ASN A 180 -14.38 -13.02 0.29
C ASN A 180 -13.62 -14.32 0.59
N LYS A 181 -12.62 -14.66 -0.25
CA LYS A 181 -11.81 -15.87 -0.14
C LYS A 181 -10.34 -15.55 0.08
N LEU A 182 -10.02 -14.37 0.62
CA LEU A 182 -8.63 -14.06 0.96
C LEU A 182 -8.13 -15.05 2.02
N ILE A 183 -6.87 -15.44 1.88
CA ILE A 183 -6.19 -16.34 2.82
C ILE A 183 -5.37 -15.47 3.77
N HIS A 184 -5.53 -15.71 5.07
CA HIS A 184 -4.85 -15.00 6.14
C HIS A 184 -3.94 -15.96 6.91
N GLU A 185 -2.63 -15.68 6.91
CA GLU A 185 -1.61 -16.57 7.44
C GLU A 185 -0.61 -15.79 8.27
N VAL A 186 0.00 -16.45 9.25
CA VAL A 186 1.14 -15.95 10.03
C VAL A 186 2.32 -16.88 9.88
N VAL A 187 3.50 -16.29 9.73
CA VAL A 187 4.79 -16.99 9.73
C VAL A 187 5.82 -16.21 10.54
N TYR A 188 6.95 -16.85 10.82
CA TYR A 188 8.06 -16.28 11.61
C TYR A 188 9.36 -16.31 10.80
N VAL A 189 9.76 -15.17 10.25
CA VAL A 189 11.01 -15.03 9.47
C VAL A 189 12.20 -15.04 10.42
N GLU A 190 13.19 -15.89 10.15
CA GLU A 190 14.42 -15.92 10.96
C GLU A 190 15.38 -14.82 10.50
N SER A 191 15.62 -13.84 11.36
CA SER A 191 16.44 -12.68 11.03
C SER A 191 17.95 -12.97 11.03
N GLU A 192 18.73 -11.97 10.60
CA GLU A 192 20.17 -11.89 10.84
C GLU A 192 20.53 -11.05 12.08
N LEU A 193 19.66 -11.06 13.10
CA LEU A 193 19.78 -10.26 14.31
C LEU A 193 19.72 -11.12 15.58
N ASP A 194 20.26 -10.60 16.68
CA ASP A 194 20.15 -11.12 18.05
C ASP A 194 20.12 -9.90 18.98
N THR A 195 19.05 -9.11 18.89
CA THR A 195 18.97 -7.78 19.53
C THR A 195 18.73 -7.86 21.03
N ASP A 196 18.14 -8.96 21.52
CA ASP A 196 17.99 -9.23 22.96
C ASP A 196 19.11 -10.09 23.56
N GLN A 197 20.10 -10.50 22.74
CA GLN A 197 21.33 -11.20 23.14
C GLN A 197 21.04 -12.53 23.86
N ASP A 198 19.97 -13.22 23.47
CA ASP A 198 19.58 -14.52 24.03
C ASP A 198 20.37 -15.71 23.43
N GLY A 199 21.24 -15.41 22.45
CA GLY A 199 22.07 -16.40 21.76
C GLY A 199 21.32 -17.14 20.66
N LYS A 200 20.17 -16.65 20.22
CA LYS A 200 19.41 -17.12 19.06
C LYS A 200 19.13 -15.95 18.13
N ARG A 201 18.86 -16.28 16.87
CA ARG A 201 18.43 -15.26 15.91
C ARG A 201 17.02 -14.81 16.25
N ASP A 202 16.74 -13.51 16.18
CA ASP A 202 15.40 -12.98 16.39
C ASP A 202 14.44 -13.54 15.34
N LEU A 203 13.29 -14.06 15.76
CA LEU A 203 12.19 -14.42 14.86
C LEU A 203 11.23 -13.22 14.70
N LEU A 204 10.92 -12.87 13.45
CA LEU A 204 10.05 -11.74 13.11
C LEU A 204 8.68 -12.27 12.71
N LYS A 205 7.62 -11.88 13.43
CA LYS A 205 6.25 -12.21 13.04
C LYS A 205 5.90 -11.47 11.75
N VAL A 206 5.34 -12.21 10.78
CA VAL A 206 4.92 -11.71 9.48
C VAL A 206 3.48 -12.16 9.23
N ILE A 207 2.61 -11.19 8.97
CA ILE A 207 1.17 -11.38 8.74
C ILE A 207 0.92 -11.21 7.24
N ILE A 208 0.24 -12.19 6.65
CA ILE A 208 0.06 -12.32 5.20
C ILE A 208 -1.42 -12.33 4.91
N THR A 209 -1.83 -11.54 3.93
CA THR A 209 -3.14 -11.66 3.26
C THR A 209 -2.89 -11.85 1.78
N ARG A 210 -3.37 -12.95 1.19
CA ARG A 210 -3.13 -13.28 -0.22
C ARG A 210 -4.39 -13.76 -0.94
N PRO A 211 -4.52 -13.55 -2.27
CA PRO A 211 -5.62 -14.11 -3.04
C PRO A 211 -5.63 -15.65 -3.02
N ALA A 212 -6.80 -16.28 -2.83
CA ALA A 212 -6.95 -17.74 -2.84
C ALA A 212 -6.42 -18.42 -4.11
N MET A 213 -6.40 -17.71 -5.25
CA MET A 213 -5.89 -18.25 -6.51
C MET A 213 -4.41 -18.68 -6.45
N THR A 214 -3.66 -18.18 -5.46
CA THR A 214 -2.29 -18.63 -5.21
C THR A 214 -2.22 -20.12 -4.83
N ASP A 215 -3.25 -20.69 -4.17
CA ASP A 215 -3.33 -22.14 -3.90
C ASP A 215 -3.40 -22.98 -5.19
N ASN A 216 -3.89 -22.38 -6.29
CA ASN A 216 -3.96 -23.01 -7.61
C ASN A 216 -2.69 -22.78 -8.45
N GLY A 217 -1.63 -22.24 -7.84
CA GLY A 217 -0.31 -22.11 -8.47
C GLY A 217 0.02 -20.72 -9.01
N MET A 218 -0.92 -19.77 -9.02
CA MET A 218 -0.63 -18.38 -9.40
C MET A 218 0.44 -17.80 -8.48
N LYS A 219 1.47 -17.16 -9.04
CA LYS A 219 2.42 -16.37 -8.29
C LYS A 219 2.01 -14.91 -8.32
N VAL A 220 2.04 -14.24 -7.17
CA VAL A 220 1.63 -12.84 -7.05
C VAL A 220 2.77 -11.98 -6.52
N PRO A 221 2.87 -10.70 -6.94
CA PRO A 221 3.73 -9.71 -6.28
C PRO A 221 3.21 -9.38 -4.88
N THR A 222 4.10 -8.83 -4.06
CA THR A 222 3.79 -8.46 -2.67
C THR A 222 3.84 -6.96 -2.46
N ILE A 223 2.82 -6.42 -1.79
CA ILE A 223 2.87 -5.12 -1.13
C ILE A 223 3.25 -5.36 0.33
N PHE A 224 4.46 -4.99 0.72
CA PHE A 224 4.97 -5.16 2.08
C PHE A 224 4.95 -3.84 2.85
N THR A 225 4.39 -3.84 4.05
CA THR A 225 4.43 -2.70 4.95
C THR A 225 5.14 -3.09 6.25
N ALA A 226 6.35 -2.57 6.43
CA ALA A 226 7.05 -2.64 7.71
C ALA A 226 6.45 -1.59 8.66
N SER A 227 5.72 -2.02 9.68
CA SER A 227 4.97 -1.13 10.57
C SER A 227 5.19 -1.54 12.04
N PRO A 228 6.06 -0.83 12.77
CA PRO A 228 6.27 -1.06 14.20
C PRO A 228 4.99 -0.93 15.04
N TYR A 229 4.00 -0.18 14.53
CA TYR A 229 2.71 0.04 15.16
C TYR A 229 1.69 -1.08 14.94
N TYR A 230 1.93 -1.98 13.97
CA TYR A 230 0.88 -2.86 13.41
C TYR A 230 0.20 -3.75 14.46
N LEU A 231 0.98 -4.25 15.41
CA LEU A 231 0.51 -5.14 16.47
C LEU A 231 0.21 -4.41 17.79
N GLY A 232 -0.06 -3.11 17.69
CA GLY A 232 -0.41 -2.22 18.80
C GLY A 232 0.76 -1.37 19.30
N THR A 233 0.41 -0.31 20.03
CA THR A 233 1.34 0.69 20.60
C THR A 233 1.14 0.84 22.10
N ASN A 234 2.12 1.37 22.82
CA ASN A 234 2.11 1.58 24.27
C ASN A 234 1.93 3.05 24.65
N ASP A 235 0.91 3.71 24.10
CA ASP A 235 0.68 5.17 24.22
C ASP A 235 0.78 5.67 25.67
N ALA A 236 0.11 4.99 26.61
CA ALA A 236 0.10 5.39 28.02
C ALA A 236 1.45 5.18 28.73
N SER A 237 2.31 4.28 28.26
CA SER A 237 3.70 4.20 28.75
C SER A 237 4.53 5.35 28.18
N ALA A 238 4.44 5.56 26.87
CA ALA A 238 5.19 6.58 26.13
C ALA A 238 4.86 7.99 26.65
N GLU A 239 3.57 8.30 26.88
CA GLU A 239 3.12 9.58 27.44
C GLU A 239 3.74 9.86 28.82
N LYS A 240 3.85 8.84 29.68
CA LYS A 240 4.47 8.99 31.01
C LYS A 240 5.98 9.22 30.95
N MET A 241 6.62 8.85 29.85
CA MET A 241 8.05 9.02 29.62
C MET A 241 8.40 10.36 28.95
N MET A 242 7.40 11.14 28.51
CA MET A 242 7.64 12.41 27.82
C MET A 242 8.60 13.32 28.60
N HIS A 243 9.65 13.77 27.92
CA HIS A 243 10.67 14.62 28.53
C HIS A 243 10.10 16.02 28.80
N SER A 244 10.42 16.59 29.95
CA SER A 244 10.10 18.01 30.20
C SER A 244 10.82 18.89 29.18
N VAL A 245 10.08 19.83 28.59
CA VAL A 245 10.60 20.84 27.65
C VAL A 245 10.80 22.20 28.29
N ASP A 246 10.26 22.41 29.51
CA ASP A 246 10.39 23.65 30.29
C ASP A 246 11.74 23.67 31.03
N LEU A 247 12.83 23.62 30.26
CA LEU A 247 14.19 23.58 30.75
C LEU A 247 15.00 24.75 30.18
N PRO A 248 15.91 25.35 30.97
CA PRO A 248 16.80 26.38 30.46
C PRO A 248 17.76 25.79 29.42
N ILE A 249 17.98 26.53 28.33
CA ILE A 249 18.99 26.15 27.34
C ILE A 249 20.37 26.21 28.01
N LYS A 250 21.13 25.13 27.90
CA LYS A 250 22.51 25.07 28.41
C LYS A 250 23.48 25.61 27.36
N ARG A 251 24.44 26.42 27.81
CA ARG A 251 25.57 26.82 26.97
C ARG A 251 26.38 25.58 26.59
N LYS A 252 26.70 25.44 25.30
CA LYS A 252 27.57 24.39 24.79
C LYS A 252 29.03 24.78 24.93
N GLU A 253 29.85 23.85 25.40
CA GLU A 253 31.29 24.00 25.27
C GLU A 253 31.72 23.68 23.84
N VAL A 254 32.53 24.56 23.25
CA VAL A 254 33.10 24.32 21.93
C VAL A 254 34.15 23.23 22.08
N LYS A 255 33.90 22.07 21.45
CA LYS A 255 34.86 20.97 21.38
C LYS A 255 35.30 20.83 19.92
N PRO A 256 36.61 20.65 19.65
CA PRO A 256 37.05 20.28 18.32
C PRO A 256 36.53 18.87 18.05
N LEU A 257 35.55 18.77 17.15
CA LEU A 257 34.89 17.52 16.78
C LEU A 257 34.84 17.47 15.25
N SER A 258 35.43 16.44 14.67
CA SER A 258 35.31 16.10 13.26
C SER A 258 34.22 15.05 13.07
N TYR A 259 33.80 14.81 11.82
CA TYR A 259 32.86 13.73 11.53
C TYR A 259 33.45 12.37 11.90
N GLN A 260 34.74 12.14 11.64
CA GLN A 260 35.43 10.89 11.93
C GLN A 260 35.39 10.52 13.42
N ASP A 261 35.29 11.50 14.32
CA ASP A 261 35.20 11.26 15.76
C ASP A 261 33.82 10.71 16.18
N ILE A 262 32.80 10.90 15.35
CA ILE A 262 31.41 10.51 15.63
C ILE A 262 30.81 9.59 14.58
N GLU A 263 31.57 9.21 13.55
CA GLU A 263 31.13 8.30 12.52
C GLU A 263 30.74 6.96 13.17
N TYR A 264 29.55 6.48 12.82
CA TYR A 264 29.09 5.17 13.25
C TYR A 264 29.78 4.10 12.45
N HIS A 265 30.50 3.23 13.16
CA HIS A 265 31.03 1.98 12.62
C HIS A 265 30.30 0.82 13.26
N LYS A 266 29.72 -0.02 12.40
CA LYS A 266 29.01 -1.23 12.82
C LYS A 266 29.96 -2.14 13.62
N PRO A 267 29.60 -2.56 14.84
CA PRO A 267 30.41 -3.49 15.60
C PRO A 267 30.39 -4.88 14.95
N GLU A 268 31.53 -5.58 15.00
CA GLU A 268 31.57 -7.00 14.61
C GLU A 268 30.79 -7.83 15.62
N THR A 269 29.67 -8.41 15.19
CA THR A 269 28.85 -9.32 16.01
C THR A 269 28.87 -10.72 15.43
N LYS A 270 29.11 -11.71 16.29
CA LYS A 270 29.04 -13.12 15.90
C LYS A 270 27.59 -13.57 15.97
N LEU A 271 26.95 -13.69 14.80
CA LEU A 271 25.57 -14.15 14.74
C LEU A 271 25.41 -15.58 15.28
N PRO A 272 24.32 -15.84 16.02
CA PRO A 272 23.94 -17.20 16.38
C PRO A 272 23.75 -18.10 15.15
N LYS A 273 23.90 -19.41 15.37
CA LYS A 273 23.65 -20.41 14.32
C LYS A 273 22.19 -20.35 13.90
N LYS A 274 21.95 -20.51 12.59
CA LYS A 274 20.60 -20.68 12.04
C LYS A 274 19.93 -21.91 12.64
N ARG A 275 18.61 -21.83 12.87
CA ARG A 275 17.84 -22.98 13.37
C ARG A 275 17.78 -24.09 12.32
N PRO A 276 17.80 -25.37 12.73
CA PRO A 276 17.72 -26.49 11.79
C PRO A 276 16.32 -26.60 11.18
N VAL A 277 16.25 -26.82 9.87
CA VAL A 277 14.99 -27.14 9.18
C VAL A 277 14.74 -28.65 9.29
N VAL A 278 13.70 -29.06 10.02
CA VAL A 278 13.34 -30.48 10.15
C VAL A 278 12.43 -30.93 9.01
N ILE A 279 11.43 -30.11 8.67
CA ILE A 279 10.48 -30.36 7.58
C ILE A 279 10.13 -29.05 6.88
N SER A 280 9.70 -29.12 5.62
CA SER A 280 9.15 -27.97 4.89
C SER A 280 7.67 -28.20 4.57
N THR A 281 6.86 -27.16 4.68
CA THR A 281 5.41 -27.18 4.42
C THR A 281 4.98 -25.95 3.62
N LYS A 282 3.80 -26.03 2.99
CA LYS A 282 3.11 -24.91 2.36
C LYS A 282 2.04 -24.28 3.24
N ASN A 283 1.63 -24.96 4.31
CA ASN A 283 0.55 -24.52 5.17
C ASN A 283 1.12 -23.80 6.39
N ALA A 284 0.65 -22.58 6.63
CA ALA A 284 0.84 -21.92 7.92
C ALA A 284 0.05 -22.64 9.02
N GLU A 285 0.45 -22.44 10.27
CA GLU A 285 -0.19 -23.06 11.45
C GLU A 285 -0.95 -22.06 12.31
N GLU A 286 -0.81 -20.77 12.01
CA GLU A 286 -1.51 -19.68 12.64
C GLU A 286 -2.20 -18.85 11.54
N SER A 287 -3.46 -18.53 11.78
CA SER A 287 -4.20 -17.49 11.06
C SER A 287 -4.36 -16.29 11.98
N TRP A 288 -4.65 -15.14 11.38
CA TRP A 288 -4.80 -13.90 12.12
C TRP A 288 -6.13 -13.23 11.78
N GLU A 289 -6.76 -12.60 12.77
CA GLU A 289 -7.97 -11.80 12.56
C GLU A 289 -7.60 -10.47 11.90
N HIS A 290 -8.44 -9.99 10.99
CA HIS A 290 -8.17 -8.78 10.23
C HIS A 290 -7.93 -7.57 11.16
N LEU A 291 -6.72 -7.00 11.08
CA LEU A 291 -6.35 -5.74 11.70
C LEU A 291 -6.48 -4.57 10.71
N PHE A 292 -6.27 -3.36 11.21
CA PHE A 292 -6.15 -2.17 10.38
C PHE A 292 -5.20 -2.39 9.19
N THR A 293 -5.67 -2.05 8.00
CA THR A 293 -4.90 -2.08 6.75
C THR A 293 -4.83 -0.68 6.15
N TYR A 294 -3.73 -0.40 5.44
CA TYR A 294 -3.65 0.80 4.62
C TYR A 294 -4.58 0.62 3.42
N THR A 295 -5.51 1.54 3.18
CA THR A 295 -6.56 1.38 2.16
C THR A 295 -6.01 1.16 0.74
N PHE A 296 -4.81 1.69 0.44
CA PHE A 296 -4.11 1.38 -0.81
C PHE A 296 -3.76 -0.11 -0.93
N ASN A 297 -3.32 -0.74 0.16
CA ASN A 297 -2.98 -2.17 0.17
C ASN A 297 -4.25 -3.02 -0.08
N ASP A 298 -5.40 -2.65 0.49
CA ASP A 298 -6.68 -3.32 0.23
C ASP A 298 -7.15 -3.19 -1.22
N TYR A 299 -6.95 -1.99 -1.80
CA TYR A 299 -7.20 -1.76 -3.22
C TYR A 299 -6.38 -2.71 -4.11
N MET A 300 -5.13 -2.98 -3.72
CA MET A 300 -4.22 -3.88 -4.43
C MET A 300 -4.52 -5.38 -4.19
N LEU A 301 -5.02 -5.76 -3.01
CA LEU A 301 -5.47 -7.14 -2.72
C LEU A 301 -6.51 -7.63 -3.72
N ALA A 302 -7.54 -6.81 -3.97
CA ALA A 302 -8.58 -7.12 -4.94
C ALA A 302 -8.04 -7.29 -6.37
N ARG A 303 -6.84 -6.75 -6.65
CA ARG A 303 -6.18 -6.65 -7.96
C ARG A 303 -5.02 -7.64 -8.14
N GLY A 304 -4.90 -8.62 -7.25
CA GLY A 304 -3.97 -9.74 -7.44
C GLY A 304 -2.59 -9.54 -6.82
N PHE A 305 -2.46 -8.62 -5.86
CA PHE A 305 -1.27 -8.49 -5.04
C PHE A 305 -1.50 -9.19 -3.70
N ALA A 306 -0.49 -9.83 -3.14
CA ALA A 306 -0.50 -10.17 -1.72
C ALA A 306 -0.14 -8.93 -0.89
N VAL A 307 -0.65 -8.84 0.33
CA VAL A 307 -0.31 -7.80 1.30
C VAL A 307 0.34 -8.46 2.51
N VAL A 308 1.48 -7.92 2.91
CA VAL A 308 2.29 -8.43 4.01
C VAL A 308 2.58 -7.31 5.00
N TYR A 309 2.44 -7.61 6.29
CA TYR A 309 2.80 -6.71 7.38
C TYR A 309 3.79 -7.39 8.32
N SER A 310 4.74 -6.63 8.85
CA SER A 310 5.59 -7.05 9.96
C SER A 310 5.93 -5.87 10.85
N GLY A 311 5.94 -6.10 12.15
CA GLY A 311 6.40 -5.12 13.14
C GLY A 311 7.93 -5.03 13.26
N GLY A 312 8.65 -6.06 12.81
CA GLY A 312 10.09 -6.20 13.02
C GLY A 312 10.42 -6.69 14.43
N VAL A 313 11.65 -6.45 14.88
CA VAL A 313 12.11 -6.81 16.23
C VAL A 313 11.32 -6.05 17.30
N GLY A 314 11.21 -6.60 18.51
CA GLY A 314 10.61 -5.92 19.67
C GLY A 314 9.09 -5.70 19.61
N THR A 315 8.41 -6.13 18.56
CA THR A 315 6.94 -6.08 18.46
C THR A 315 6.28 -7.36 18.95
N LEU A 316 4.97 -7.32 19.21
CA LEU A 316 4.20 -8.47 19.70
C LEU A 316 4.51 -9.76 18.91
N ASP A 317 4.83 -10.82 19.65
CA ASP A 317 5.24 -12.15 19.19
C ASP A 317 6.52 -12.25 18.35
N SER A 318 7.12 -11.14 17.92
CA SER A 318 8.52 -11.12 17.46
C SER A 318 9.48 -11.21 18.65
N ASP A 319 10.71 -11.66 18.39
CA ASP A 319 11.82 -11.57 19.34
C ASP A 319 12.50 -10.19 19.29
N GLY A 320 13.50 -9.96 20.16
CA GLY A 320 14.33 -8.76 20.11
C GLY A 320 13.75 -7.51 20.79
N TYR A 321 14.41 -6.37 20.58
CA TYR A 321 14.08 -5.07 21.18
C TYR A 321 13.85 -3.97 20.12
N ARG A 322 13.01 -2.99 20.45
CA ARG A 322 12.84 -1.78 19.63
C ARG A 322 14.03 -0.86 19.80
N THR A 323 14.58 -0.37 18.70
CA THR A 323 15.82 0.41 18.68
C THR A 323 15.63 1.85 18.22
N CYS A 324 14.46 2.15 17.65
CA CYS A 324 14.12 3.43 17.05
C CYS A 324 15.05 3.79 15.89
N GLY A 325 14.81 3.20 14.71
CA GLY A 325 15.38 3.67 13.47
C GLY A 325 16.81 3.24 13.14
N ASP A 326 17.46 2.44 13.98
CA ASP A 326 18.82 1.97 13.68
C ASP A 326 18.84 0.84 12.63
N GLU A 327 20.04 0.31 12.40
CA GLU A 327 20.26 -0.75 11.43
C GLU A 327 19.45 -2.02 11.74
N ALA A 328 19.19 -2.36 13.00
CA ALA A 328 18.48 -3.60 13.34
C ALA A 328 17.04 -3.60 12.80
N GLU A 329 16.34 -2.47 12.88
CA GLU A 329 14.98 -2.36 12.34
C GLU A 329 14.97 -2.37 10.80
N THR A 330 16.03 -1.82 10.19
CA THR A 330 16.25 -1.87 8.74
C THR A 330 16.49 -3.30 8.26
N LEU A 331 17.36 -4.04 8.95
CA LEU A 331 17.66 -5.44 8.64
C LEU A 331 16.46 -6.34 8.88
N GLY A 332 15.64 -6.07 9.90
CA GLY A 332 14.40 -6.80 10.11
C GLY A 332 13.43 -6.69 8.92
N ALA A 333 13.27 -5.50 8.35
CA ALA A 333 12.45 -5.30 7.16
C ALA A 333 13.07 -5.95 5.90
N LYS A 334 14.39 -5.79 5.72
CA LYS A 334 15.16 -6.46 4.65
C LYS A 334 14.99 -7.98 4.70
N ASP A 335 15.06 -8.59 5.88
CA ASP A 335 14.94 -10.03 6.07
C ASP A 335 13.58 -10.55 5.62
N VAL A 336 12.50 -9.79 5.86
CA VAL A 336 11.17 -10.14 5.33
C VAL A 336 11.15 -10.10 3.80
N VAL A 337 11.80 -9.11 3.17
CA VAL A 337 11.95 -9.06 1.69
C VAL A 337 12.73 -10.27 1.18
N GLU A 338 13.82 -10.66 1.84
CA GLU A 338 14.59 -11.85 1.47
C GLU A 338 13.77 -13.14 1.59
N TRP A 339 12.88 -13.25 2.58
CA TRP A 339 11.97 -14.41 2.67
C TRP A 339 10.96 -14.40 1.52
N LEU A 340 10.37 -13.23 1.22
CA LEU A 340 9.42 -13.05 0.12
C LEU A 340 10.05 -13.33 -1.26
N ASN A 341 11.36 -13.14 -1.43
CA ASN A 341 12.10 -13.49 -2.65
C ASN A 341 12.70 -14.91 -2.64
N GLY A 342 12.56 -15.66 -1.55
CA GLY A 342 13.01 -17.04 -1.44
C GLY A 342 14.47 -17.23 -0.97
N LYS A 343 15.15 -16.19 -0.49
CA LYS A 343 16.53 -16.25 0.02
C LYS A 343 16.65 -16.44 1.52
N ARG A 344 15.54 -16.35 2.27
CA ARG A 344 15.52 -16.51 3.72
C ARG A 344 14.52 -17.55 4.19
N THR A 345 14.82 -18.18 5.32
CA THR A 345 13.94 -19.15 5.98
C THR A 345 12.93 -18.43 6.85
N ALA A 346 11.67 -18.85 6.75
CA ALA A 346 10.67 -18.61 7.79
C ALA A 346 10.14 -19.93 8.31
N PHE A 347 9.50 -19.88 9.46
CA PHE A 347 8.90 -21.02 10.14
C PHE A 347 7.42 -20.82 10.39
N THR A 348 6.68 -21.91 10.52
CA THR A 348 5.24 -21.84 10.82
C THR A 348 4.94 -21.39 12.25
N THR A 349 5.89 -21.57 13.18
CA THR A 349 5.78 -21.23 14.60
C THR A 349 7.13 -20.81 15.18
N LYS A 350 7.14 -20.28 16.42
CA LYS A 350 8.37 -19.90 17.14
C LYS A 350 9.24 -21.08 17.60
N GLU A 351 8.70 -22.30 17.66
CA GLU A 351 9.50 -23.51 17.87
C GLU A 351 10.46 -23.77 16.70
N ALA A 352 10.15 -23.22 15.52
CA ALA A 352 11.05 -23.14 14.36
C ALA A 352 11.60 -24.50 13.89
N ASN A 353 10.72 -25.52 13.89
CA ASN A 353 11.04 -26.86 13.37
C ASN A 353 10.53 -27.08 11.93
N LYS A 354 9.49 -26.36 11.51
CA LYS A 354 8.87 -26.51 10.17
C LYS A 354 9.07 -25.24 9.36
N ALA A 355 9.86 -25.32 8.31
CA ALA A 355 10.11 -24.20 7.41
C ALA A 355 8.94 -24.01 6.44
N ILE A 356 8.64 -22.75 6.14
CA ILE A 356 7.62 -22.35 5.17
C ILE A 356 8.22 -21.33 4.18
N PRO A 357 8.52 -21.74 2.93
CA PRO A 357 8.89 -20.80 1.88
C PRO A 357 7.72 -19.87 1.54
N ALA A 358 7.98 -18.66 1.04
CA ALA A 358 6.97 -17.79 0.43
C ALA A 358 6.53 -18.34 -0.95
N TRP A 359 6.08 -19.59 -1.00
CA TRP A 359 5.87 -20.35 -2.23
C TRP A 359 4.84 -19.72 -3.16
N TRP A 360 3.96 -18.86 -2.67
CA TRP A 360 2.94 -18.11 -3.43
C TRP A 360 3.48 -16.82 -4.07
N SER A 361 4.63 -16.32 -3.61
CA SER A 361 5.24 -15.07 -4.08
C SER A 361 5.93 -15.27 -5.43
N ASN A 362 5.93 -14.24 -6.28
CA ASN A 362 6.78 -14.17 -7.47
C ASN A 362 8.16 -13.54 -7.19
N GLY A 363 8.43 -13.18 -5.93
CA GLY A 363 9.68 -12.56 -5.47
C GLY A 363 9.80 -11.06 -5.69
N LYS A 364 8.80 -10.42 -6.28
CA LYS A 364 8.75 -8.98 -6.53
C LYS A 364 7.96 -8.29 -5.40
N VAL A 365 8.62 -7.37 -4.71
CA VAL A 365 8.10 -6.67 -3.53
C VAL A 365 8.09 -5.17 -3.77
N ALA A 366 6.97 -4.52 -3.45
CA ALA A 366 6.91 -3.07 -3.28
C ALA A 366 6.67 -2.76 -1.81
N MET A 367 7.34 -1.76 -1.25
CA MET A 367 7.06 -1.31 0.12
C MET A 367 6.14 -0.08 0.14
N THR A 368 5.19 -0.04 1.06
CA THR A 368 4.21 1.05 1.16
C THR A 368 3.99 1.50 2.61
N GLY A 369 3.60 2.77 2.77
CA GLY A 369 3.05 3.31 4.00
C GLY A 369 3.57 4.69 4.35
N LYS A 370 2.98 5.27 5.40
CA LYS A 370 3.24 6.64 5.85
C LYS A 370 4.01 6.68 7.17
N SER A 371 4.80 7.74 7.38
CA SER A 371 5.55 7.98 8.62
C SER A 371 6.62 6.88 8.81
N TYR A 372 6.70 6.25 9.98
CA TYR A 372 7.63 5.15 10.26
C TYR A 372 7.61 4.04 9.19
N LEU A 373 6.46 3.79 8.57
CA LEU A 373 6.33 2.80 7.50
C LEU A 373 7.12 3.22 6.25
N GLY A 374 6.98 4.49 5.84
CA GLY A 374 7.76 5.07 4.75
C GLY A 374 9.23 5.23 5.12
N THR A 375 9.53 5.52 6.40
CA THR A 375 10.89 5.56 6.95
C THR A 375 11.58 4.21 6.76
N LEU A 376 10.94 3.11 7.17
CA LEU A 376 11.49 1.77 6.99
C LEU A 376 11.53 1.32 5.53
N ALA A 377 10.60 1.76 4.68
CA ALA A 377 10.70 1.55 3.24
C ALA A 377 11.96 2.22 2.66
N THR A 378 12.22 3.47 3.08
CA THR A 378 13.42 4.23 2.68
C THR A 378 14.69 3.54 3.19
N ALA A 379 14.73 3.16 4.46
CA ALA A 379 15.85 2.46 5.06
C ALA A 379 16.12 1.10 4.39
N THR A 380 15.06 0.33 4.10
CA THR A 380 15.21 -0.97 3.44
C THR A 380 15.77 -0.81 2.02
N ALA A 381 15.35 0.23 1.31
CA ALA A 381 15.87 0.54 -0.03
C ALA A 381 17.38 0.82 -0.02
N THR A 382 17.92 1.47 1.02
CA THR A 382 19.37 1.72 1.12
C THR A 382 20.20 0.46 1.38
N THR A 383 19.57 -0.69 1.63
CA THR A 383 20.29 -1.97 1.69
C THR A 383 20.58 -2.56 0.31
N GLY A 384 19.89 -2.09 -0.75
CA GLY A 384 19.97 -2.66 -2.09
C GLY A 384 19.47 -4.11 -2.18
N VAL A 385 18.61 -4.53 -1.25
CA VAL A 385 18.10 -5.91 -1.17
C VAL A 385 17.41 -6.32 -2.48
N GLU A 386 17.77 -7.51 -2.98
CA GLU A 386 17.15 -8.06 -4.18
C GLU A 386 15.66 -8.34 -3.95
N GLY A 387 14.85 -8.15 -4.98
CA GLY A 387 13.40 -8.39 -4.93
C GLY A 387 12.58 -7.21 -4.38
N LEU A 388 13.21 -6.22 -3.73
CA LEU A 388 12.57 -4.92 -3.53
C LEU A 388 12.65 -4.13 -4.84
N GLU A 389 11.51 -3.97 -5.51
CA GLU A 389 11.44 -3.39 -6.87
C GLU A 389 11.01 -1.94 -6.88
N THR A 390 10.32 -1.47 -5.83
CA THR A 390 9.95 -0.06 -5.68
C THR A 390 9.52 0.24 -4.25
N ILE A 391 9.52 1.52 -3.88
CA ILE A 391 8.96 2.01 -2.61
C ILE A 391 7.98 3.15 -2.88
N ILE A 392 6.86 3.14 -2.16
CA ILE A 392 5.93 4.27 -2.05
C ILE A 392 6.08 4.80 -0.62
N SER A 393 7.12 5.62 -0.45
CA SER A 393 7.52 6.20 0.84
C SER A 393 6.77 7.51 1.09
N GLU A 394 5.86 7.53 2.07
CA GLU A 394 4.98 8.67 2.33
C GLU A 394 5.31 9.35 3.67
N ALA A 395 5.52 10.67 3.68
CA ALA A 395 5.86 11.45 4.88
C ALA A 395 6.93 10.77 5.76
N ALA A 396 7.99 10.30 5.12
CA ALA A 396 9.03 9.47 5.73
C ALA A 396 10.18 10.29 6.29
N ILE A 397 10.86 9.69 7.28
CA ILE A 397 12.13 10.16 7.83
C ILE A 397 13.26 9.52 7.00
N SER A 398 14.27 10.31 6.62
CA SER A 398 15.48 9.81 5.95
C SER A 398 16.74 9.88 6.83
N SER A 399 16.69 10.70 7.87
CA SER A 399 17.67 10.82 8.94
C SER A 399 16.92 11.09 10.24
N TRP A 400 17.06 10.23 11.24
CA TRP A 400 16.32 10.37 12.51
C TRP A 400 16.74 11.58 13.34
N TYR A 401 17.95 12.10 13.10
CA TYR A 401 18.35 13.38 13.67
C TYR A 401 17.37 14.47 13.26
N ASP A 402 17.03 14.55 11.98
CA ASP A 402 16.21 15.64 11.42
C ASP A 402 14.74 15.56 11.89
N TYR A 403 14.32 14.44 12.47
CA TYR A 403 13.00 14.30 13.06
C TYR A 403 12.91 14.87 14.48
N TYR A 404 14.00 14.76 15.26
CA TYR A 404 14.03 15.18 16.67
C TYR A 404 15.00 16.35 16.95
N ARG A 405 15.74 16.83 15.96
CA ARG A 405 16.82 17.81 16.09
C ARG A 405 16.91 18.69 14.84
N GLU A 406 17.41 19.90 15.01
CA GLU A 406 17.75 20.80 13.90
C GLU A 406 18.88 21.77 14.33
N GLY A 407 19.92 21.92 13.52
CA GLY A 407 21.00 22.90 13.79
C GLY A 407 21.72 22.72 15.14
N GLY A 408 21.77 21.49 15.66
CA GLY A 408 22.30 21.22 16.99
C GLY A 408 21.28 21.37 18.13
N LEU A 409 20.02 21.70 17.88
CA LEU A 409 19.01 21.90 18.92
C LEU A 409 18.07 20.70 19.04
N VAL A 410 17.46 20.53 20.21
CA VAL A 410 16.34 19.61 20.41
C VAL A 410 15.08 20.29 19.89
N ILE A 411 14.55 19.79 18.78
CA ILE A 411 13.36 20.33 18.12
C ILE A 411 12.35 19.19 18.01
N ALA A 412 11.23 19.32 18.71
CA ALA A 412 10.21 18.30 18.71
C ALA A 412 9.44 18.25 17.38
N PRO A 413 8.96 17.07 16.97
CA PRO A 413 7.94 16.96 15.93
C PRO A 413 6.72 17.81 16.27
N GLY A 414 6.08 18.39 15.25
CA GLY A 414 4.91 19.25 15.43
C GLY A 414 3.77 18.51 16.15
N GLY A 415 3.38 19.00 17.33
CA GLY A 415 2.34 18.40 18.17
C GLY A 415 2.84 17.44 19.26
N PHE A 416 4.15 17.12 19.30
CA PHE A 416 4.72 16.12 20.21
C PHE A 416 5.88 16.68 21.07
N PRO A 417 5.67 17.76 21.84
CA PRO A 417 6.71 18.32 22.71
C PRO A 417 7.13 17.29 23.76
N GLY A 418 8.44 17.07 23.87
CA GLY A 418 9.01 16.13 24.84
C GLY A 418 9.28 14.74 24.28
N GLU A 419 8.79 14.41 23.08
CA GLU A 419 9.11 13.14 22.41
C GLU A 419 10.59 13.07 22.00
N ASP A 420 11.12 11.85 21.92
CA ASP A 420 12.45 11.52 21.42
C ASP A 420 12.55 10.02 21.09
N ALA A 421 13.74 9.57 20.63
CA ALA A 421 13.96 8.20 20.18
C ALA A 421 13.63 7.11 21.24
N ASP A 422 13.90 7.38 22.53
CA ASP A 422 13.56 6.45 23.61
C ASP A 422 12.04 6.29 23.80
N ILE A 423 11.29 7.38 23.74
CA ILE A 423 9.84 7.35 23.87
C ILE A 423 9.20 6.57 22.73
N LEU A 424 9.65 6.76 21.49
CA LEU A 424 9.13 6.01 20.35
C LEU A 424 9.54 4.52 20.39
N ALA A 425 10.71 4.20 20.95
CA ALA A 425 11.11 2.81 21.19
C ALA A 425 10.18 2.11 22.19
N GLU A 426 9.82 2.75 23.31
CA GLU A 426 8.83 2.24 24.28
C GLU A 426 7.44 2.11 23.63
N GLU A 427 7.01 3.14 22.90
CA GLU A 427 5.70 3.17 22.23
C GLU A 427 5.53 1.97 21.30
N CYS A 428 6.57 1.65 20.52
CA CYS A 428 6.56 0.54 19.57
C CYS A 428 6.90 -0.83 20.18
N PHE A 429 7.23 -0.92 21.48
CA PHE A 429 7.61 -2.17 22.15
C PHE A 429 6.40 -3.04 22.50
N SER A 430 5.66 -3.48 21.48
CA SER A 430 4.41 -4.21 21.64
C SER A 430 4.55 -5.63 22.18
N ARG A 431 5.77 -6.15 22.38
CA ARG A 431 6.00 -7.32 23.26
C ARG A 431 5.36 -7.13 24.64
N GLN A 432 5.24 -5.88 25.11
CA GLN A 432 4.52 -5.53 26.34
C GLN A 432 3.04 -5.97 26.38
N LYS A 433 2.38 -6.13 25.22
CA LYS A 433 0.98 -6.57 25.14
C LYS A 433 0.80 -8.03 25.54
N SER A 434 1.85 -8.84 25.47
CA SER A 434 1.85 -10.23 25.96
C SER A 434 2.54 -10.28 27.32
N ALA A 435 1.77 -10.32 28.41
CA ALA A 435 2.31 -10.24 29.77
C ALA A 435 3.39 -11.31 30.06
N GLY A 436 3.21 -12.53 29.54
CA GLY A 436 4.17 -13.61 29.70
C GLY A 436 5.49 -13.33 28.98
N ASP A 437 5.43 -12.74 27.78
CA ASP A 437 6.62 -12.36 27.02
C ASP A 437 7.30 -11.12 27.60
N TYR A 438 6.51 -10.12 27.96
CA TYR A 438 6.98 -8.92 28.62
C TYR A 438 7.76 -9.25 29.90
N ASN A 439 7.27 -10.16 30.74
CA ASN A 439 7.99 -10.56 31.96
C ASN A 439 9.39 -11.10 31.69
N ARG A 440 9.64 -11.71 30.52
CA ARG A 440 10.97 -12.19 30.12
C ARG A 440 11.83 -11.09 29.52
N ALA A 441 11.22 -10.16 28.79
CA ALA A 441 11.92 -9.14 28.02
C ALA A 441 12.16 -7.82 28.80
N LYS A 442 11.32 -7.52 29.79
CA LYS A 442 11.21 -6.21 30.45
C LYS A 442 12.54 -5.68 30.98
N ASP A 443 13.27 -6.48 31.75
CA ASP A 443 14.48 -6.00 32.41
C ASP A 443 15.60 -5.71 31.40
N GLY A 444 15.75 -6.57 30.38
CA GLY A 444 16.71 -6.37 29.31
C GLY A 444 16.32 -5.18 28.41
N PHE A 445 15.04 -5.04 28.09
CA PHE A 445 14.54 -3.90 27.33
C PHE A 445 14.72 -2.58 28.08
N ASN A 446 14.37 -2.50 29.37
CA ASN A 446 14.59 -1.30 30.19
C ASN A 446 16.06 -0.87 30.22
N LYS A 447 16.98 -1.85 30.31
CA LYS A 447 18.42 -1.59 30.24
C LYS A 447 18.83 -1.05 28.87
N PHE A 448 18.34 -1.66 27.79
CA PHE A 448 18.58 -1.19 26.44
C PHE A 448 18.03 0.22 26.21
N LEU A 449 16.78 0.48 26.62
CA LEU A 449 16.10 1.76 26.55
C LEU A 449 16.87 2.87 27.27
N SER A 450 17.44 2.58 28.45
CA SER A 450 18.30 3.54 29.17
C SER A 450 19.55 3.95 28.40
N THR A 451 20.03 3.10 27.48
CA THR A 451 21.14 3.42 26.57
C THR A 451 20.67 4.39 25.50
N ILE A 452 19.48 4.18 24.91
CA ILE A 452 18.86 5.12 23.97
C ILE A 452 18.65 6.49 24.63
N THR A 453 18.04 6.53 25.83
CA THR A 453 17.80 7.78 26.57
C THR A 453 19.07 8.59 26.82
N LYS A 454 20.19 7.90 27.08
CA LYS A 454 21.49 8.54 27.28
C LYS A 454 22.07 9.04 25.96
N ASP A 455 22.12 8.18 24.95
CA ASP A 455 22.91 8.41 23.73
C ASP A 455 22.22 9.36 22.73
N GLN A 456 20.90 9.53 22.83
CA GLN A 456 20.17 10.57 22.08
C GLN A 456 20.58 12.00 22.46
N ASP A 457 21.25 12.18 23.61
CA ASP A 457 21.86 13.42 24.12
C ASP A 457 20.98 14.67 23.96
N ARG A 458 19.83 14.66 24.65
CA ARG A 458 18.96 15.85 24.77
C ARG A 458 19.63 17.02 25.48
N THR A 459 20.73 16.79 26.21
CA THR A 459 21.44 17.84 26.93
C THR A 459 22.15 18.78 25.95
N THR A 460 22.76 18.24 24.88
CA THR A 460 23.45 19.05 23.89
C THR A 460 22.62 19.27 22.62
N GLY A 461 21.80 18.29 22.20
CA GLY A 461 21.10 18.30 20.91
C GLY A 461 22.03 18.14 19.70
N ASN A 462 23.32 17.92 19.90
CA ASN A 462 24.29 17.80 18.82
C ASN A 462 24.14 16.49 18.05
N TYR A 463 24.57 16.50 16.80
CA TYR A 463 24.82 15.28 16.05
C TYR A 463 25.92 14.46 16.73
N ASN A 464 25.78 13.15 16.76
CA ASN A 464 26.71 12.22 17.40
C ASN A 464 26.60 10.82 16.76
N THR A 465 27.39 9.85 17.25
CA THR A 465 27.39 8.47 16.74
C THR A 465 26.05 7.76 16.80
N PHE A 466 25.22 8.06 17.80
CA PHE A 466 23.88 7.47 17.92
C PHE A 466 22.96 7.94 16.78
N TRP A 467 23.02 9.23 16.42
CA TRP A 467 22.27 9.79 15.32
C TRP A 467 22.86 9.41 13.95
N ASP A 468 24.18 9.27 13.86
CA ASP A 468 24.85 8.80 12.64
C ASP A 468 24.50 7.35 12.29
N ALA A 469 24.27 6.50 13.28
CA ALA A 469 23.76 5.13 13.09
C ALA A 469 22.34 5.06 12.50
N ARG A 470 21.61 6.19 12.49
CA ARG A 470 20.20 6.31 12.09
C ARG A 470 20.03 7.28 10.92
N ASN A 471 21.08 7.45 10.13
CA ASN A 471 21.10 8.32 8.96
C ASN A 471 21.22 7.50 7.68
N TYR A 472 20.09 7.27 7.02
CA TYR A 472 20.03 6.46 5.80
C TYR A 472 20.62 7.20 4.59
N LEU A 473 20.79 8.52 4.68
CA LEU A 473 21.38 9.32 3.60
C LEU A 473 22.81 8.90 3.26
N LYS A 474 23.52 8.25 4.18
CA LYS A 474 24.86 7.71 3.96
C LYS A 474 24.88 6.55 2.96
N ASP A 475 23.78 5.81 2.87
CA ASP A 475 23.68 4.57 2.11
C ASP A 475 22.83 4.72 0.83
N VAL A 476 22.48 5.95 0.44
CA VAL A 476 21.62 6.21 -0.74
C VAL A 476 22.22 5.68 -2.04
N GLY A 477 23.55 5.58 -2.14
CA GLY A 477 24.24 5.00 -3.30
C GLY A 477 23.97 3.51 -3.51
N ASN A 478 23.46 2.82 -2.49
CA ASN A 478 23.15 1.39 -2.54
C ASN A 478 21.75 1.10 -3.11
N ILE A 479 20.87 2.11 -3.20
CA ILE A 479 19.49 1.94 -3.67
C ILE A 479 19.47 1.37 -5.10
N LYS A 480 18.66 0.33 -5.33
CA LYS A 480 18.49 -0.36 -6.63
C LYS A 480 17.05 -0.40 -7.16
N CYS A 481 16.07 -0.13 -6.31
CA CYS A 481 14.64 -0.13 -6.63
C CYS A 481 14.17 1.18 -7.27
#